data_AF-A0A914DKY1-F1
#
_entry.id   AF-A0A914DKY1-F1
#
_cell.length_a   1.000
_cell.length_b   1.000
_cell.length_c   1.000
_cell.angle_alpha   90.00
_cell.angle_beta   90.00
_cell.angle_gamma   90.00
#
_symmetry.space_group_name_H-M   'P 1'
#
loop_
_entity.id
_entity.type
_entity.pdbx_description
1 polymer ?
#
loop_
_entity_poly.entity_id
_entity_poly.type
_entity_poly.pdbx_seq_one_letter_code
_entity_poly.pdbx_strand_id
1 'polypeptide(L)'
;MRNRLLERSKEEGRVRSRLPEFTKDEIESLKGSADFLGFNHYMGFLIRNRLPEEYNSKVPIDDLDGGYVIAMNPKCKQINPPKGWIFINPESFKKHLHYIRTEYGNPKVMITENGCMNHLDEELNDVTRIEFLRVHLVALAQGKDVILRN
;
A
#
# COMPACT_ATOMS: atom_id res chain seq x y z
N MET A 1 -13.53 -1.31 -7.72
CA MET A 1 -13.97 -0.67 -6.45
C MET A 1 -15.43 -0.23 -6.48
N ARG A 2 -15.83 0.76 -7.32
CA ARG A 2 -17.22 1.29 -7.38
C ARG A 2 -18.32 0.22 -7.44
N ASN A 3 -18.31 -0.62 -8.46
CA ASN A 3 -19.34 -1.67 -8.64
C ASN A 3 -19.43 -2.60 -7.41
N ARG A 4 -18.28 -2.97 -6.84
CA ARG A 4 -18.24 -3.86 -5.68
C ARG A 4 -18.89 -3.23 -4.45
N LEU A 5 -18.56 -1.97 -4.16
CA LEU A 5 -19.16 -1.22 -3.05
C LEU A 5 -20.66 -0.97 -3.26
N LEU A 6 -21.08 -0.76 -4.51
CA LEU A 6 -22.49 -0.66 -4.87
C LEU A 6 -23.25 -1.96 -4.56
N GLU A 7 -22.77 -3.10 -5.04
CA GLU A 7 -23.43 -4.40 -4.78
C GLU A 7 -23.48 -4.73 -3.29
N ARG A 8 -22.36 -4.53 -2.58
CA ARG A 8 -22.34 -4.71 -1.13
C ARG A 8 -23.30 -3.81 -0.37
N SER A 9 -23.43 -2.56 -0.80
CA SER A 9 -24.38 -1.63 -0.18
C SER A 9 -25.83 -2.11 -0.37
N LYS A 10 -26.15 -2.72 -1.53
CA LYS A 10 -27.47 -3.33 -1.77
C LYS A 10 -27.70 -4.56 -0.88
N GLU A 11 -26.71 -5.44 -0.73
CA GLU A 11 -26.78 -6.60 0.17
C GLU A 11 -27.04 -6.21 1.63
N GLU A 12 -26.52 -5.04 2.03
CA GLU A 12 -26.72 -4.44 3.36
C GLU A 12 -28.06 -3.68 3.48
N GLY A 13 -28.92 -3.71 2.45
CA GLY A 13 -30.23 -3.05 2.45
C GLY A 13 -30.17 -1.53 2.27
N ARG A 14 -29.05 -0.97 1.80
CA ARG A 14 -28.93 0.48 1.59
C ARG A 14 -29.57 0.89 0.27
N VAL A 15 -30.29 2.00 0.31
CA VAL A 15 -30.89 2.64 -0.89
C VAL A 15 -29.87 3.31 -1.81
N ARG A 16 -28.63 3.49 -1.33
CA ARG A 16 -27.50 4.10 -2.07
C ARG A 16 -26.17 3.45 -1.71
N SER A 17 -25.20 3.55 -2.63
CA SER A 17 -23.81 3.13 -2.39
C SER A 17 -23.20 3.87 -1.18
N ARG A 18 -22.39 3.16 -0.39
CA ARG A 18 -21.54 3.76 0.66
C ARG A 18 -20.40 4.60 0.10
N LEU A 19 -19.98 4.35 -1.14
CA LEU A 19 -19.03 5.18 -1.86
C LEU A 19 -19.81 6.24 -2.67
N PRO A 20 -19.68 7.54 -2.35
CA PRO A 20 -20.28 8.61 -3.14
C PRO A 20 -19.72 8.64 -4.56
N GLU A 21 -20.54 9.08 -5.51
CA GLU A 21 -20.11 9.32 -6.88
C GLU A 21 -19.78 10.80 -7.05
N PHE A 22 -18.65 11.08 -7.68
CA PHE A 22 -18.34 12.43 -8.13
C PHE A 22 -19.20 12.79 -9.35
N THR A 23 -19.70 14.01 -9.35
CA THR A 23 -20.25 14.67 -10.53
C THR A 23 -19.18 14.88 -11.59
N LYS A 24 -19.58 15.18 -12.83
CA LYS A 24 -18.64 15.47 -13.91
C LYS A 24 -17.74 16.67 -13.60
N ASP A 25 -18.31 17.72 -13.01
CA ASP A 25 -17.60 18.94 -12.68
C ASP A 25 -16.56 18.72 -11.57
N GLU A 26 -16.89 17.91 -10.56
CA GLU A 26 -15.92 17.51 -9.52
C GLU A 26 -14.79 16.66 -10.09
N ILE A 27 -15.09 15.72 -11.01
CA ILE A 27 -14.05 14.92 -11.67
C ILE A 27 -13.10 15.82 -12.45
N GLU A 28 -13.64 16.80 -13.20
CA GLU A 28 -12.81 17.70 -14.01
C GLU A 28 -11.96 18.63 -13.13
N SER A 29 -12.53 19.15 -12.04
CA SER A 29 -11.82 19.99 -11.09
C SER A 29 -10.66 19.27 -10.38
N LEU A 30 -10.82 17.97 -10.09
CA LEU A 30 -9.80 17.19 -9.38
C LEU A 30 -8.69 16.63 -10.29
N LYS A 31 -8.98 16.37 -11.56
CA LYS A 31 -7.99 15.80 -12.49
C LYS A 31 -6.82 16.76 -12.68
N GLY A 32 -5.60 16.26 -12.49
CA GLY A 32 -4.38 17.05 -12.68
C GLY A 32 -4.12 18.11 -11.61
N SER A 33 -4.85 18.08 -10.49
CA SER A 33 -4.73 19.04 -9.37
C SER A 33 -3.47 18.88 -8.49
N ALA A 34 -2.49 18.06 -8.90
CA ALA A 34 -1.27 17.80 -8.14
C ALA A 34 -0.02 17.87 -9.02
N ASP A 35 0.98 18.62 -8.57
CA ASP A 35 2.26 18.80 -9.28
C ASP A 35 3.22 17.62 -9.11
N PHE A 36 3.05 16.84 -8.04
CA PHE A 36 3.84 15.65 -7.71
C PHE A 36 3.04 14.70 -6.81
N LEU A 37 3.48 13.45 -6.73
CA LEU A 37 2.96 12.44 -5.81
C LEU A 37 3.88 12.32 -4.59
N GLY A 38 3.37 12.66 -3.41
CA GLY A 38 3.96 12.25 -2.14
C GLY A 38 3.70 10.76 -1.90
N PHE A 39 4.76 9.96 -1.72
CA PHE A 39 4.65 8.52 -1.54
C PHE A 39 5.26 8.07 -0.22
N ASN A 40 4.39 7.62 0.69
CA ASN A 40 4.77 6.96 1.93
C ASN A 40 4.90 5.46 1.66
N HIS A 41 6.09 4.89 1.89
CA HIS A 41 6.30 3.46 1.69
C HIS A 41 7.11 2.85 2.83
N TYR A 42 6.59 1.76 3.37
CA TYR A 42 7.20 1.01 4.48
C TYR A 42 7.46 -0.44 4.09
N MET A 43 6.46 -1.10 3.48
CA MET A 43 6.46 -2.53 3.14
C MET A 43 5.34 -2.81 2.13
N GLY A 44 5.24 -4.07 1.68
CA GLY A 44 4.15 -4.51 0.81
C GLY A 44 3.70 -5.92 1.15
N PHE A 45 2.42 -6.21 0.89
CA PHE A 45 1.75 -7.43 1.32
C PHE A 45 1.59 -8.44 0.18
N LEU A 46 1.43 -9.71 0.53
CA LEU A 46 0.80 -10.69 -0.35
C LEU A 46 -0.70 -10.50 -0.28
N ILE A 47 -1.36 -10.56 -1.44
CA ILE A 47 -2.81 -10.44 -1.54
C ILE A 47 -3.37 -11.63 -2.31
N ARG A 48 -4.54 -12.09 -1.92
CA ARG A 48 -5.37 -13.01 -2.72
C ARG A 48 -6.83 -12.58 -2.67
N ASN A 49 -7.60 -13.05 -3.64
CA ASN A 49 -9.04 -12.91 -3.58
C ASN A 49 -9.59 -13.62 -2.34
N ARG A 50 -10.56 -12.97 -1.69
CA ARG A 50 -11.33 -13.55 -0.60
C ARG A 50 -12.31 -14.58 -1.15
N LEU A 51 -12.33 -15.76 -0.55
CA LEU A 51 -13.24 -16.84 -0.91
C LEU A 51 -14.65 -16.56 -0.38
N PRO A 52 -15.73 -17.04 -1.04
CA PRO A 52 -17.11 -16.80 -0.62
C PRO A 52 -17.41 -17.13 0.86
N GLU A 53 -16.82 -18.20 1.38
CA GLU A 53 -16.96 -18.66 2.76
C GLU A 53 -16.25 -17.75 3.80
N GLU A 54 -15.34 -16.89 3.35
CA GLU A 54 -14.58 -15.98 4.22
C GLU A 54 -15.28 -14.62 4.43
N TYR A 55 -16.49 -14.45 3.88
CA TYR A 55 -17.33 -13.27 4.08
C TYR A 55 -18.21 -13.45 5.32
N ASN A 56 -17.64 -13.19 6.50
CA ASN A 56 -18.35 -13.26 7.79
C ASN A 56 -18.22 -11.96 8.59
N SER A 57 -19.06 -11.80 9.62
CA SER A 57 -19.19 -10.56 10.41
C SER A 57 -17.97 -10.20 11.27
N LYS A 58 -16.97 -11.08 11.39
CA LYS A 58 -15.75 -10.83 12.17
C LYS A 58 -14.66 -10.12 11.38
N VAL A 59 -14.82 -10.01 10.05
CA VAL A 59 -13.84 -9.36 9.18
C VAL A 59 -14.12 -7.85 9.16
N PRO A 60 -13.09 -6.98 9.28
CA PRO A 60 -13.27 -5.54 9.13
C PRO A 60 -13.96 -5.17 7.82
N ILE A 61 -14.83 -4.16 7.86
CA ILE A 61 -15.65 -3.79 6.69
C ILE A 61 -14.81 -3.39 5.48
N ASP A 62 -13.64 -2.79 5.70
CA ASP A 62 -12.74 -2.37 4.63
C ASP A 62 -12.15 -3.56 3.86
N ASP A 63 -11.79 -4.65 4.56
CA ASP A 63 -11.29 -5.89 3.92
C ASP A 63 -12.41 -6.63 3.18
N LEU A 64 -13.61 -6.58 3.75
CA LEU A 64 -14.84 -7.11 3.18
C LEU A 64 -15.21 -6.38 1.87
N ASP A 65 -15.07 -5.06 1.85
CA ASP A 65 -15.28 -4.21 0.68
C ASP A 65 -14.16 -4.34 -0.35
N GLY A 66 -12.92 -4.51 0.12
CA GLY A 66 -11.76 -4.78 -0.72
C GLY A 66 -11.86 -6.12 -1.45
N GLY A 67 -12.47 -7.12 -0.82
CA GLY A 67 -12.63 -8.46 -1.39
C GLY A 67 -11.34 -9.25 -1.48
N TYR A 68 -10.36 -8.88 -0.66
CA TYR A 68 -9.07 -9.52 -0.59
C TYR A 68 -8.78 -10.00 0.84
N VAL A 69 -7.78 -10.88 0.92
CA VAL A 69 -7.10 -11.24 2.16
C VAL A 69 -5.65 -10.80 2.00
N ILE A 70 -5.14 -10.06 2.98
CA ILE A 70 -3.74 -9.65 3.04
C ILE A 70 -2.96 -10.61 3.93
N ALA A 71 -1.69 -10.85 3.57
CA ALA A 71 -0.76 -11.61 4.38
C ALA A 71 0.65 -11.01 4.28
N MET A 72 1.42 -11.14 5.36
CA MET A 72 2.85 -10.91 5.30
C MET A 72 3.48 -11.95 4.38
N ASN A 73 4.46 -11.54 3.58
CA ASN A 73 5.30 -12.50 2.88
C ASN A 73 6.13 -13.29 3.91
N PRO A 74 5.97 -14.62 4.05
CA PRO A 74 6.67 -15.40 5.06
C PRO A 74 8.19 -15.41 4.87
N LYS A 75 8.69 -14.97 3.71
CA LYS A 75 10.13 -14.80 3.43
C LYS A 75 10.71 -13.49 3.97
N CYS A 76 9.85 -12.54 4.40
CA CYS A 76 10.29 -11.25 4.92
C CYS A 76 10.51 -11.32 6.44
N LYS A 77 11.50 -10.58 6.94
CA LYS A 77 11.79 -10.43 8.38
C LYS A 77 10.86 -9.39 8.99
N GLN A 78 9.95 -9.81 9.87
CA GLN A 78 9.14 -8.91 10.70
C GLN A 78 9.99 -8.32 11.81
N ILE A 79 9.84 -7.03 12.07
CA ILE A 79 10.51 -6.34 13.18
C ILE A 79 9.62 -6.48 14.43
N ASN A 80 10.19 -6.90 15.57
CA ASN A 80 9.48 -7.15 16.83
C ASN A 80 8.24 -8.08 16.73
N PRO A 81 8.34 -9.28 16.13
CA PRO A 81 7.21 -10.19 16.04
C PRO A 81 6.74 -10.65 17.44
N PRO A 82 5.43 -10.90 17.65
CA PRO A 82 4.33 -10.73 16.70
C PRO A 82 3.72 -9.31 16.72
N LYS A 83 4.24 -8.39 17.54
CA LYS A 83 3.60 -7.09 17.84
C LYS A 83 3.95 -5.97 16.85
N GLY A 84 5.12 -6.03 16.20
CA GLY A 84 5.51 -5.01 15.24
C GLY A 84 4.79 -5.17 13.91
N TRP A 85 4.46 -4.06 13.27
CA TRP A 85 3.67 -4.09 12.03
C TRP A 85 4.53 -4.01 10.77
N ILE A 86 5.82 -3.68 10.87
CA ILE A 86 6.73 -3.56 9.73
C ILE A 86 7.50 -4.86 9.51
N PHE A 87 7.62 -5.26 8.23
CA PHE A 87 8.54 -6.30 7.80
C PHE A 87 9.38 -5.84 6.61
N ILE A 88 10.64 -6.27 6.60
CA ILE A 88 11.65 -5.82 5.62
C ILE A 88 11.31 -6.43 4.26
N ASN A 89 10.81 -5.59 3.34
CA ASN A 89 10.43 -5.98 1.98
C ASN A 89 10.85 -4.92 0.93
N PRO A 90 12.15 -4.80 0.63
CA PRO A 90 12.64 -3.81 -0.35
C PRO A 90 12.09 -4.05 -1.77
N GLU A 91 11.74 -5.30 -2.12
CA GLU A 91 11.17 -5.64 -3.42
C GLU A 91 9.80 -4.98 -3.66
N SER A 92 8.98 -4.81 -2.62
CA SER A 92 7.71 -4.10 -2.78
C SER A 92 7.92 -2.64 -3.16
N PHE A 93 9.00 -2.02 -2.68
CA PHE A 93 9.30 -0.63 -2.98
C PHE A 93 9.53 -0.45 -4.49
N LYS A 94 10.36 -1.31 -5.10
CA LYS A 94 10.58 -1.32 -6.55
C LYS A 94 9.29 -1.53 -7.33
N LYS A 95 8.49 -2.52 -6.93
CA LYS A 95 7.23 -2.86 -7.60
C LYS A 95 6.21 -1.72 -7.54
N HIS A 96 6.07 -1.07 -6.39
CA HIS A 96 5.15 0.06 -6.25
C HIS A 96 5.60 1.27 -7.07
N LEU A 97 6.90 1.59 -7.09
CA LEU A 97 7.41 2.68 -7.93
C LEU A 97 7.22 2.39 -9.42
N HIS A 98 7.44 1.14 -9.85
CA HIS A 98 7.15 0.72 -11.23
C HIS A 98 5.65 0.87 -11.56
N TYR A 99 4.76 0.43 -10.66
CA TYR A 99 3.32 0.59 -10.83
C TYR A 99 2.90 2.05 -10.91
N ILE A 100 3.45 2.92 -10.06
CA ILE A 100 3.19 4.37 -10.11
C ILE A 100 3.58 4.92 -11.48
N ARG A 101 4.74 4.51 -12.00
CA ARG A 101 5.21 4.92 -13.33
C ARG A 101 4.24 4.50 -14.44
N THR A 102 3.80 3.24 -14.45
CA THR A 102 3.01 2.70 -15.57
C THR A 102 1.56 3.16 -15.52
N GLU A 103 0.95 3.23 -14.33
CA GLU A 103 -0.49 3.50 -14.20
C GLU A 103 -0.84 4.98 -14.11
N TYR A 104 0.07 5.82 -13.62
CA TYR A 104 -0.20 7.25 -13.37
C TYR A 104 0.54 8.19 -14.31
N GLY A 105 1.06 7.69 -15.44
CA GLY A 105 1.75 8.51 -16.43
C GLY A 105 3.09 9.06 -15.96
N ASN A 106 3.80 8.31 -15.11
CA ASN A 106 5.13 8.66 -14.60
C ASN A 106 5.22 10.06 -13.97
N PRO A 107 4.42 10.37 -12.93
CA PRO A 107 4.46 11.68 -12.29
C PRO A 107 5.80 11.90 -11.56
N LYS A 108 6.09 13.15 -11.20
CA LYS A 108 7.16 13.42 -10.23
C LYS A 108 6.79 12.76 -8.90
N VAL A 109 7.68 11.96 -8.32
CA VAL A 109 7.45 11.26 -7.05
C VAL A 109 8.43 11.76 -6.00
N MET A 110 7.93 12.09 -4.82
CA MET A 110 8.72 12.39 -3.63
C MET A 110 8.44 11.32 -2.57
N ILE A 111 9.48 10.66 -2.08
CA ILE A 111 9.33 9.74 -0.94
C ILE A 111 9.17 10.60 0.31
N THR A 112 7.94 10.70 0.81
CA THR A 112 7.58 11.55 1.95
C THR A 112 7.81 10.85 3.28
N GLU A 113 7.68 9.52 3.31
CA GLU A 113 8.01 8.70 4.48
C GLU A 113 8.61 7.35 4.09
N ASN A 114 9.68 6.97 4.76
CA ASN A 114 10.23 5.63 4.78
C ASN A 114 11.05 5.43 6.07
N GLY A 115 10.80 4.35 6.81
CA GLY A 115 11.52 4.06 8.05
C GLY A 115 10.96 2.84 8.77
N CYS A 116 11.49 2.55 9.95
CA CYS A 116 10.95 1.49 10.79
C CYS A 116 11.09 1.79 12.30
N MET A 117 10.30 1.09 13.11
CA MET A 117 10.49 1.12 14.57
C MET A 117 11.83 0.53 14.99
N ASN A 118 12.31 0.88 16.19
CA ASN A 118 13.47 0.20 16.78
C ASN A 118 13.16 -1.27 17.04
N HIS A 119 14.16 -2.14 16.92
CA HIS A 119 14.06 -3.44 17.57
C HIS A 119 14.07 -3.24 19.10
N LEU A 120 13.27 -4.01 19.85
CA LEU A 120 13.14 -3.81 21.30
C LEU A 120 14.45 -4.07 22.06
N ASP A 121 15.29 -4.96 21.54
CA ASP A 121 16.55 -5.37 22.18
C ASP A 121 17.78 -4.56 21.73
N GLU A 122 17.63 -3.61 20.79
CA GLU A 122 18.78 -2.92 20.17
C GLU A 122 19.14 -1.59 20.85
N GLU A 123 18.26 -1.02 21.68
CA GLU A 123 18.44 0.30 22.30
C GLU A 123 19.03 1.34 21.31
N LEU A 124 20.26 1.82 21.54
CA LEU A 124 20.98 2.77 20.68
C LEU A 124 21.81 2.09 19.56
N ASN A 125 22.02 0.78 19.62
CA ASN A 125 22.74 0.00 18.61
C ASN A 125 21.74 -0.59 17.60
N ASP A 126 21.13 0.28 16.80
CA ASP A 126 19.94 0.03 15.96
C ASP A 126 20.24 -0.70 14.64
N VAL A 127 20.91 -1.85 14.72
CA VAL A 127 21.33 -2.64 13.56
C VAL A 127 20.18 -3.05 12.63
N THR A 128 18.98 -3.31 13.16
CA THR A 128 17.80 -3.63 12.35
C THR A 128 17.29 -2.40 11.58
N ARG A 129 17.35 -1.20 12.17
CA ARG A 129 16.99 0.04 11.47
C ARG A 129 17.98 0.36 10.36
N ILE A 130 19.28 0.17 10.63
CA ILE A 130 20.34 0.31 9.63
C ILE A 130 20.11 -0.65 8.47
N GLU A 131 19.79 -1.93 8.75
CA GLU A 131 19.45 -2.93 7.74
C GLU A 131 18.27 -2.47 6.87
N PHE A 132 17.16 -2.08 7.50
CA PHE A 132 15.95 -1.61 6.81
C PHE A 132 16.26 -0.44 5.86
N LEU A 133 16.90 0.62 6.37
CA LEU A 133 17.21 1.81 5.57
C LEU A 133 18.15 1.47 4.42
N ARG A 134 19.17 0.64 4.67
CA ARG A 134 20.14 0.24 3.65
C ARG A 134 19.45 -0.49 2.50
N VAL A 135 18.63 -1.50 2.77
CA VAL A 135 18.00 -2.30 1.70
C VAL A 135 16.93 -1.51 0.94
N HIS A 136 16.20 -0.61 1.60
CA HIS A 136 15.23 0.27 0.94
C HIS A 136 15.91 1.34 0.08
N LEU A 137 17.03 1.91 0.51
CA LEU A 137 17.81 2.85 -0.31
C LEU A 137 18.40 2.17 -1.54
N VAL A 138 18.91 0.94 -1.41
CA VAL A 138 19.38 0.14 -2.55
C VAL A 138 18.23 -0.14 -3.53
N ALA A 139 17.05 -0.54 -3.02
CA ALA A 139 15.86 -0.75 -3.84
C ALA A 139 15.41 0.52 -4.56
N LEU A 140 15.44 1.68 -3.88
CA LEU A 140 15.11 2.97 -4.47
C LEU A 140 16.10 3.34 -5.58
N ALA A 141 17.40 3.14 -5.37
CA ALA A 141 18.43 3.39 -6.39
C ALA A 141 18.24 2.49 -7.62
N GLN A 142 18.01 1.19 -7.42
CA GLN A 142 17.69 0.26 -8.50
C GLN A 142 16.39 0.64 -9.22
N GLY A 143 15.38 1.10 -8.48
CA GLY A 143 14.14 1.62 -9.05
C GLY A 143 14.39 2.85 -9.92
N LYS A 144 15.24 3.79 -9.48
CA LYS A 144 15.61 4.99 -10.23
C LYS A 144 16.20 4.67 -11.61
N ASP A 145 17.08 3.68 -11.68
CA ASP A 145 17.71 3.26 -12.95
C ASP A 145 16.71 2.64 -13.94
N VAL A 146 15.63 2.07 -13.42
CA VAL A 146 14.50 1.60 -14.20
C VAL A 146 13.61 2.78 -14.61
N ILE A 147 13.39 3.76 -13.72
CA ILE A 147 12.36 4.83 -13.82
C ILE A 147 12.81 6.06 -14.63
N LEU A 148 14.09 6.43 -14.60
CA LEU A 148 14.60 7.66 -15.24
C LEU A 148 15.11 7.49 -16.68
N ARG A 149 14.97 6.30 -17.28
CA ARG A 149 15.23 6.14 -18.71
C ARG A 149 14.04 6.68 -19.49
N ASN A 150 14.19 7.91 -19.98
CA ASN A 150 13.44 8.47 -21.10
C ASN A 150 13.80 7.73 -22.39
#